data_AF-A0A1C4Y1H8-F1
#
_entry.id   AF-A0A1C4Y1H8-F1
#
_cell.length_a   1.000
_cell.length_b   1.000
_cell.length_c   1.000
_cell.angle_alpha   90.00
_cell.angle_beta   90.00
_cell.angle_gamma   90.00
#
_symmetry.space_group_name_H-M   'P 1'
#
loop_
_entity.id
_entity.type
_entity.pdbx_description
1 polymer ?
#
loop_
_entity_poly.entity_id
_entity_poly.type
_entity_poly.pdbx_seq_one_letter_code
_entity_poly.pdbx_strand_id
1 'polypeptide(L)'
;MSDKKLCESAKKAGDDMKAVLIAVAKAGEPSAADYKKILTELNQKVVDVAATGGDSKVSAALREFGAEATKAAAASDPAAAADNPAFLKAGADITAACKAAGVSVIF
;
A
#
# COMPACT_ATOMS: atom_id res chain seq x y z
N MET A 1 -4.99 -16.11 -8.97
CA MET A 1 -6.23 -15.33 -8.70
C MET A 1 -6.58 -14.50 -9.94
N SER A 2 -7.82 -14.07 -10.18
CA SER A 2 -8.09 -13.09 -11.26
C SER A 2 -7.68 -11.69 -10.81
N ASP A 3 -7.38 -10.79 -11.76
CA ASP A 3 -7.03 -9.39 -11.44
C ASP A 3 -8.14 -8.67 -10.67
N LYS A 4 -9.41 -8.95 -11.01
CA LYS A 4 -10.56 -8.42 -10.26
C LYS A 4 -10.51 -8.83 -8.79
N LYS A 5 -10.35 -10.13 -8.52
CA LYS A 5 -10.30 -10.65 -7.14
C LYS A 5 -9.04 -10.18 -6.41
N LEU A 6 -7.93 -10.04 -7.11
CA LEU A 6 -6.69 -9.45 -6.60
C LEU A 6 -6.86 -8.00 -6.17
N CYS A 7 -7.54 -7.21 -6.99
CA CYS A 7 -7.87 -5.83 -6.66
C CYS A 7 -8.87 -5.68 -5.51
N GLU A 8 -9.83 -6.59 -5.37
CA GLU A 8 -10.70 -6.65 -4.20
C GLU A 8 -9.91 -6.93 -2.91
N SER A 9 -8.97 -7.88 -2.96
CA SER A 9 -8.06 -8.15 -1.83
C SER A 9 -7.13 -6.98 -1.54
N ALA A 10 -6.59 -6.33 -2.57
CA ALA A 10 -5.76 -5.13 -2.43
C ALA A 10 -6.56 -3.99 -1.79
N LYS A 11 -7.78 -3.74 -2.27
CA LYS A 11 -8.71 -2.75 -1.69
C LYS A 11 -8.88 -2.99 -0.20
N LYS A 12 -9.18 -4.23 0.18
CA LYS A 12 -9.35 -4.59 1.58
C LYS A 12 -8.08 -4.32 2.40
N ALA A 13 -6.91 -4.69 1.88
CA ALA A 13 -5.64 -4.42 2.55
C ALA A 13 -5.41 -2.91 2.74
N GLY A 14 -5.68 -2.09 1.71
CA GLY A 14 -5.57 -0.64 1.79
C GLY A 14 -6.56 -0.02 2.77
N ASP A 15 -7.83 -0.44 2.76
CA ASP A 15 -8.86 0.02 3.69
C ASP A 15 -8.51 -0.34 5.15
N ASP A 16 -8.02 -1.57 5.39
CA ASP A 16 -7.57 -2.02 6.72
C ASP A 16 -6.39 -1.15 7.22
N MET A 17 -5.41 -0.85 6.36
CA MET A 17 -4.26 -0.01 6.74
C MET A 17 -4.63 1.46 6.94
N LYS A 18 -5.57 1.99 6.14
CA LYS A 18 -6.13 3.32 6.36
C LYS A 18 -6.82 3.42 7.72
N ALA A 19 -7.54 2.37 8.14
CA ALA A 19 -8.16 2.33 9.46
C ALA A 19 -7.10 2.35 10.59
N VAL A 20 -5.99 1.63 10.43
CA VAL A 20 -4.86 1.68 11.38
C VAL A 20 -4.29 3.08 11.48
N LEU A 21 -4.00 3.74 10.34
CA LEU A 21 -3.48 5.11 10.33
C LEU A 21 -4.44 6.09 11.01
N ILE A 22 -5.74 6.01 10.71
CA ILE A 22 -6.76 6.85 11.34
C ILE A 22 -6.82 6.61 12.86
N ALA A 23 -6.69 5.35 13.30
CA ALA A 23 -6.71 5.02 14.73
C ALA A 23 -5.51 5.63 15.46
N VAL A 24 -4.31 5.54 14.87
CA VAL A 24 -3.10 6.18 15.42
C VAL A 24 -3.27 7.70 15.47
N ALA A 25 -3.71 8.33 14.36
CA ALA A 25 -3.93 9.77 14.29
C ALA A 25 -4.97 10.28 15.30
N LYS A 26 -5.99 9.47 15.62
CA LYS A 26 -6.97 9.79 16.66
C LYS A 26 -6.40 9.72 18.08
N ALA A 27 -5.36 8.92 18.31
CA ALA A 27 -4.67 8.83 19.59
C ALA A 27 -3.66 9.97 19.79
N GLY A 28 -3.30 10.71 18.73
CA GLY A 28 -2.37 11.82 18.73
C GLY A 28 -1.63 11.93 17.39
N GLU A 29 -0.70 12.88 17.29
CA GLU A 29 0.17 12.98 16.12
C GLU A 29 1.04 11.70 16.01
N PRO A 30 1.01 10.96 14.88
CA PRO A 30 1.76 9.72 14.76
C PRO A 30 3.27 9.97 14.85
N SER A 31 3.97 9.18 15.66
CA SER A 31 5.42 9.25 15.76
C SER A 31 6.11 8.61 14.55
N ALA A 32 7.41 8.88 14.36
CA ALA A 32 8.22 8.18 13.36
C ALA A 32 8.17 6.64 13.54
N ALA A 33 8.07 6.15 14.78
CA ALA A 33 7.94 4.72 15.06
C ALA A 33 6.58 4.17 14.61
N ASP A 34 5.50 4.95 14.76
CA ASP A 34 4.18 4.58 14.28
C ASP A 34 4.15 4.50 12.75
N TYR A 35 4.71 5.49 12.05
CA TYR A 35 4.82 5.46 10.60
C TYR A 35 5.64 4.27 10.11
N LYS A 36 6.79 4.00 10.74
CA LYS A 36 7.61 2.83 10.43
C LYS A 36 6.81 1.53 10.54
N LYS A 37 6.04 1.38 11.63
CA LYS A 37 5.18 0.21 11.83
C LYS A 37 4.11 0.10 10.75
N ILE A 38 3.36 1.18 10.50
CA ILE A 38 2.30 1.24 9.50
C ILE A 38 2.84 0.89 8.10
N LEU A 39 3.95 1.47 7.69
CA LEU A 39 4.55 1.23 6.37
C LEU A 39 5.09 -0.21 6.24
N THR A 40 5.62 -0.78 7.32
CA THR A 40 6.07 -2.18 7.36
C THR A 40 4.88 -3.14 7.21
N GLU A 41 3.80 -2.90 7.96
CA GLU A 41 2.57 -3.69 7.89
C GLU A 41 1.87 -3.55 6.53
N LEU A 42 1.90 -2.34 5.94
CA LEU A 42 1.39 -2.08 4.61
C LEU A 42 2.14 -2.91 3.57
N ASN A 43 3.47 -2.88 3.59
CA ASN A 43 4.31 -3.71 2.72
C ASN A 43 3.94 -5.20 2.84
N GLN A 44 3.90 -5.74 4.06
CA GLN A 44 3.55 -7.14 4.29
C GLN A 44 2.21 -7.50 3.64
N LYS A 45 1.17 -6.71 3.92
CA LYS A 45 -0.17 -6.98 3.36
C LYS A 45 -0.20 -6.90 1.84
N VAL A 46 0.42 -5.90 1.22
CA VAL A 46 0.37 -5.77 -0.25
C VAL A 46 1.21 -6.83 -0.96
N VAL A 47 2.35 -7.24 -0.37
CA VAL A 47 3.17 -8.33 -0.89
C VAL A 47 2.45 -9.68 -0.76
N ASP A 48 1.80 -9.93 0.38
CA ASP A 48 0.97 -11.12 0.57
C ASP A 48 -0.15 -11.20 -0.47
N VAL A 49 -0.84 -10.08 -0.72
CA VAL A 49 -1.86 -10.01 -1.77
C VAL A 49 -1.22 -10.26 -3.15
N ALA A 50 -0.10 -9.61 -3.47
CA ALA A 50 0.59 -9.77 -4.75
C ALA A 50 1.04 -11.21 -5.02
N ALA A 51 1.43 -11.96 -3.98
CA ALA A 51 1.82 -13.36 -4.07
C ALA A 51 0.68 -14.26 -4.56
N THR A 52 -0.58 -13.91 -4.28
CA THR A 52 -1.76 -14.66 -4.74
C THR A 52 -2.12 -14.43 -6.21
N GLY A 53 -1.57 -13.36 -6.81
CA GLY A 53 -1.91 -12.88 -8.15
C GLY A 53 -0.99 -13.35 -9.28
N GLY A 54 0.13 -14.01 -8.98
CA GLY A 54 1.13 -14.41 -9.98
C GLY A 54 1.87 -13.20 -10.57
N ASP A 55 2.05 -13.17 -11.89
CA ASP A 55 2.80 -12.13 -12.62
C ASP A 55 1.90 -11.08 -13.31
N SER A 56 0.70 -10.85 -12.77
CA SER A 56 -0.17 -9.82 -13.33
C SER A 56 0.36 -8.41 -13.09
N LYS A 57 -0.10 -7.44 -13.89
CA LYS A 57 0.27 -6.03 -13.73
C LYS A 57 -0.10 -5.49 -12.34
N VAL A 58 -1.20 -5.95 -11.77
CA VAL A 58 -1.63 -5.59 -10.41
C VAL A 58 -0.65 -6.16 -9.39
N SER A 59 -0.23 -7.43 -9.52
CA SER A 59 0.79 -8.01 -8.64
C SER A 59 2.12 -7.28 -8.72
N ALA A 60 2.57 -6.88 -9.91
CA ALA A 60 3.79 -6.10 -10.08
C ALA A 60 3.69 -4.73 -9.39
N ALA A 61 2.60 -4.00 -9.60
CA ALA A 61 2.38 -2.68 -8.98
C ALA A 61 2.29 -2.77 -7.44
N LEU A 62 1.65 -3.81 -6.89
CA LEU A 62 1.61 -4.07 -5.45
C LEU A 62 2.99 -4.34 -4.85
N ARG A 63 3.86 -5.09 -5.56
CA ARG A 63 5.24 -5.33 -5.11
C ARG A 63 6.07 -4.04 -5.11
N GLU A 64 5.93 -3.22 -6.15
CA GLU A 64 6.61 -1.92 -6.24
C GLU A 64 6.16 -0.98 -5.11
N PHE A 65 4.85 -0.89 -4.89
CA PHE A 65 4.29 -0.11 -3.79
C PHE A 65 4.78 -0.58 -2.41
N GLY A 66 4.84 -1.91 -2.18
CA GLY A 66 5.41 -2.48 -0.96
C GLY A 66 6.90 -2.17 -0.79
N ALA A 67 7.67 -2.17 -1.89
CA ALA A 67 9.07 -1.80 -1.87
C ALA A 67 9.28 -0.32 -1.50
N GLU A 68 8.48 0.60 -2.05
CA GLU A 68 8.52 2.02 -1.67
C GLU A 68 8.10 2.23 -0.21
N ALA A 69 7.07 1.51 0.27
CA ALA A 69 6.69 1.53 1.68
C ALA A 69 7.85 1.07 2.59
N THR A 70 8.58 0.03 2.19
CA THR A 70 9.75 -0.48 2.92
C THR A 70 10.89 0.55 2.96
N LYS A 71 11.16 1.23 1.84
CA LYS A 71 12.16 2.31 1.78
C LYS A 71 11.77 3.46 2.71
N ALA A 72 10.52 3.89 2.67
CA ALA A 72 10.03 4.95 3.56
C ALA A 72 10.13 4.53 5.03
N ALA A 73 9.76 3.30 5.38
CA ALA A 73 9.86 2.78 6.75
C ALA A 73 11.30 2.76 7.31
N ALA A 74 12.31 2.68 6.44
CA ALA A 74 13.72 2.67 6.79
C ALA A 74 14.33 4.08 6.93
N ALA A 75 13.62 5.13 6.54
CA ALA A 75 14.11 6.49 6.60
C ALA A 75 14.14 7.05 8.03
N SER A 76 14.93 8.11 8.24
CA SER A 76 14.96 8.86 9.49
C SER A 76 13.65 9.59 9.79
N ASP A 77 12.96 10.02 8.74
CA ASP A 77 11.60 10.56 8.78
C ASP A 77 10.70 9.75 7.84
N PRO A 78 10.06 8.68 8.34
CA PRO A 78 9.23 7.81 7.52
C PRO A 78 7.99 8.50 6.93
N ALA A 79 7.49 9.56 7.58
CA ALA A 79 6.32 10.29 7.10
C ALA A 79 6.69 11.11 5.86
N ALA A 80 7.75 11.91 5.95
CA ALA A 80 8.25 12.67 4.80
C ALA A 80 8.76 11.75 3.69
N ALA A 81 9.41 10.63 4.03
CA ALA A 81 9.86 9.66 3.04
C ALA A 81 8.70 8.94 2.33
N ALA A 82 7.54 8.81 2.97
CA ALA A 82 6.35 8.25 2.32
C ALA A 82 5.68 9.27 1.36
N ASP A 83 5.80 10.57 1.62
CA ASP A 83 5.30 11.62 0.74
C ASP A 83 6.30 11.91 -0.40
N ASN A 84 6.49 10.92 -1.28
CA ASN A 84 7.44 11.03 -2.39
C ASN A 84 6.80 10.64 -3.75
N PRO A 85 7.30 11.18 -4.88
CA PRO A 85 6.73 10.93 -6.20
C PRO A 85 6.70 9.45 -6.62
N ALA A 86 7.67 8.63 -6.20
CA ALA A 86 7.71 7.21 -6.56
C ALA A 86 6.61 6.42 -5.83
N PHE A 87 6.40 6.70 -4.54
CA PHE A 87 5.36 6.01 -3.77
C PHE A 87 3.95 6.40 -4.24
N LEU A 88 3.73 7.69 -4.51
CA LEU A 88 2.48 8.20 -5.10
C LEU A 88 2.22 7.58 -6.48
N LYS A 89 3.26 7.47 -7.32
CA LYS A 89 3.16 6.81 -8.62
C LYS A 89 2.78 5.34 -8.48
N ALA A 90 3.39 4.59 -7.57
CA ALA A 90 3.06 3.20 -7.35
C ALA A 90 1.60 3.01 -6.91
N GLY A 91 1.07 3.88 -6.04
CA GLY A 91 -0.34 3.87 -5.65
C GLY A 91 -1.29 4.18 -6.80
N ALA A 92 -0.93 5.16 -7.64
CA ALA A 92 -1.67 5.50 -8.85
C ALA A 92 -1.68 4.36 -9.87
N ASP A 93 -0.56 3.64 -10.04
CA ASP A 93 -0.45 2.51 -10.94
C ASP A 93 -1.32 1.33 -10.47
N ILE A 94 -1.39 1.05 -9.16
CA ILE A 94 -2.35 0.07 -8.59
C ILE A 94 -3.77 0.51 -8.91
N THR A 95 -4.10 1.78 -8.65
CA THR A 95 -5.44 2.33 -8.89
C THR A 95 -5.87 2.19 -10.36
N ALA A 96 -4.98 2.53 -11.28
CA ALA A 96 -5.22 2.41 -12.72
C ALA A 96 -5.40 0.94 -13.15
N ALA A 97 -4.53 0.04 -12.67
CA ALA A 97 -4.62 -1.39 -12.98
C ALA A 97 -5.91 -2.00 -12.45
N CYS A 98 -6.32 -1.64 -11.24
CA CYS A 98 -7.55 -2.14 -10.65
C CYS A 98 -8.81 -1.59 -11.30
N LYS A 99 -8.79 -0.31 -11.71
CA LYS A 99 -9.87 0.27 -12.51
C LYS A 99 -10.04 -0.47 -13.85
N ALA A 100 -8.94 -0.83 -14.51
CA ALA A 100 -8.98 -1.63 -15.73
C ALA A 100 -9.56 -3.04 -15.50
N ALA A 101 -9.38 -3.60 -14.29
CA ALA A 101 -9.98 -4.86 -13.87
C ALA A 101 -11.45 -4.73 -13.39
N GLY A 102 -12.04 -3.53 -13.45
CA GLY A 102 -13.42 -3.25 -13.04
C GLY A 102 -13.61 -3.03 -11.53
N VAL A 103 -12.53 -2.78 -10.78
CA VAL A 103 -12.58 -2.49 -9.33
C VAL A 103 -12.15 -1.05 -9.08
N SER A 104 -13.02 -0.27 -8.45
CA SER A 104 -12.67 1.08 -8.02
C SER A 104 -11.98 1.04 -6.66
N VAL A 105 -10.69 1.40 -6.65
CA VAL A 105 -9.85 1.51 -5.46
C VAL A 105 -9.12 2.85 -5.50
N ILE A 106 -8.72 3.36 -4.33
CA ILE A 106 -7.83 4.52 -4.23
C ILE A 106 -6.74 4.10 -3.25
N PHE A 107 -5.51 4.10 -3.74
CA PHE A 107 -4.28 3.89 -2.98
C PHE A 107 -3.54 5.21 -2.84
#